data_AF-A0A316VM28-F1
#
_entry.id   AF-A0A316VM28-F1
#
_cell.length_a   1.000
_cell.length_b   1.000
_cell.length_c   1.000
_cell.angle_alpha   90.00
_cell.angle_beta   90.00
_cell.angle_gamma   90.00
#
_symmetry.space_group_name_H-M   'P 1'
#
loop_
_entity.id
_entity.type
_entity.pdbx_description
1 polymer ?
#
loop_
_entity_poly.entity_id
_entity_poly.type
_entity_poly.pdbx_seq_one_letter_code
_entity_poly.pdbx_strand_id
1 'polypeptide(L)'
;MASSGIQTPLTQEYPAIATMSRQEIESLLAGYNPNRSDPPWYLQQATPTMPAEETGFEAFIESQPQIQQLRQESQRLLKQNEEKASRNMTMQPGLEALRNETQQLYDRARKYEQEWPLLDNQMKEAYKRFSPSTLLFTLTQSAGKLHDQSESLASAFAEGLPLESGAATPTGRDADGDATFVRRYRALRTTYHRRNLMADRWARGTITWRDD
;
A
#
# COMPACT_ATOMS: atom_id res chain seq x y z
N MET A 1 -13.59 1.95 -23.80
CA MET A 1 -14.72 2.88 -23.65
C MET A 1 -15.97 2.06 -23.37
N ALA A 2 -16.43 2.07 -22.12
CA ALA A 2 -17.71 1.49 -21.72
C ALA A 2 -18.07 2.15 -20.38
N SER A 3 -18.87 3.21 -20.42
CA SER A 3 -19.48 3.80 -19.22
C SER A 3 -20.70 2.98 -18.87
N SER A 4 -20.62 2.20 -17.80
CA SER A 4 -21.71 1.44 -17.19
C SER A 4 -22.84 2.40 -16.76
N GLY A 5 -23.90 2.47 -17.57
CA GLY A 5 -25.07 3.32 -17.35
C GLY A 5 -25.93 2.82 -16.19
N ILE A 6 -26.09 3.64 -15.16
CA ILE A 6 -27.03 3.42 -14.07
C ILE A 6 -28.44 3.53 -14.66
N GLN A 7 -29.20 2.43 -14.66
CA GLN A 7 -30.59 2.43 -15.08
C GLN A 7 -31.44 3.15 -14.02
N THR A 8 -31.80 4.38 -14.34
CA THR A 8 -32.78 5.17 -13.59
C THR A 8 -34.11 5.18 -14.36
N PRO A 9 -35.26 5.43 -13.69
CA PRO A 9 -36.54 5.57 -14.38
C PRO A 9 -36.49 6.63 -15.51
N LEU A 10 -35.67 7.68 -15.34
CA LEU A 10 -35.42 8.70 -16.36
C LEU A 10 -34.78 8.14 -17.65
N THR A 11 -33.84 7.18 -17.53
CA THR A 11 -33.21 6.51 -18.68
C THR A 11 -34.14 5.53 -19.40
N GLN A 12 -35.20 5.04 -18.74
CA GLN A 12 -36.18 4.15 -19.36
C GLN A 12 -37.25 4.92 -20.14
N GLU A 13 -37.74 6.03 -19.58
CA GLU A 13 -38.81 6.81 -20.23
C GLU A 13 -38.28 7.75 -21.33
N TYR A 14 -37.04 8.24 -21.21
CA TYR A 14 -36.47 9.21 -22.14
C TYR A 14 -35.03 8.88 -22.54
N PRO A 15 -34.81 7.80 -23.32
CA PRO A 15 -33.47 7.32 -23.67
C PRO A 15 -32.67 8.34 -24.51
N ALA A 16 -33.36 9.19 -25.27
CA ALA A 16 -32.72 10.21 -26.10
C ALA A 16 -32.06 11.33 -25.27
N ILE A 17 -32.61 11.69 -24.10
CA ILE A 17 -32.08 12.76 -23.23
C ILE A 17 -30.92 12.23 -22.38
N ALA A 18 -30.95 10.94 -22.05
CA ALA A 18 -29.94 10.30 -21.22
C ALA A 18 -28.54 10.24 -21.85
N THR A 19 -28.44 10.31 -23.18
CA THR A 19 -27.17 10.34 -23.92
C THR A 19 -26.68 11.75 -24.21
N MET A 20 -27.48 12.78 -23.93
CA MET A 20 -27.13 14.17 -24.23
C MET A 20 -26.14 14.70 -23.19
N SER A 21 -25.12 15.39 -23.69
CA SER A 21 -24.18 16.11 -22.84
C SER A 21 -24.89 17.26 -22.13
N ARG A 22 -24.37 17.66 -20.96
CA ARG A 22 -24.93 18.76 -20.17
C ARG A 22 -25.11 20.05 -20.98
N GLN A 23 -24.20 20.34 -21.90
CA GLN A 23 -24.26 21.51 -22.78
C GLN A 23 -25.42 21.43 -23.78
N GLU A 24 -25.74 20.25 -24.30
CA GLU A 24 -26.86 20.05 -25.22
C GLU A 24 -28.21 20.16 -24.49
N ILE A 25 -28.29 19.68 -23.25
CA ILE A 25 -29.49 19.85 -22.39
C ILE A 25 -29.68 21.34 -22.06
N GLU A 26 -28.61 22.05 -21.70
CA GLU A 26 -28.65 23.50 -21.45
C GLU A 26 -29.06 24.28 -22.72
N SER A 27 -28.65 23.85 -23.91
CA SER A 27 -29.02 24.48 -25.18
C SER A 27 -30.51 24.30 -25.54
N LEU A 28 -31.08 23.13 -25.24
CA LEU A 28 -32.51 22.84 -25.42
C LEU A 28 -33.38 23.66 -24.45
N LEU A 29 -32.90 23.84 -23.21
CA LEU A 29 -33.57 24.67 -22.22
C LEU A 29 -33.50 26.17 -22.56
N ALA A 30 -32.41 26.60 -23.21
CA ALA A 30 -32.14 28.00 -23.51
C ALA A 30 -32.72 28.50 -24.85
N GLY A 31 -33.31 27.62 -25.70
CA GLY A 31 -33.94 28.03 -26.95
C GLY A 31 -33.01 28.77 -27.93
N TYR A 32 -31.69 28.54 -27.85
CA TYR A 32 -30.70 29.35 -28.54
C TYR A 32 -30.46 28.86 -29.97
N ASN A 33 -30.94 29.63 -30.95
CA ASN A 33 -30.57 29.49 -32.35
C ASN A 33 -29.50 30.54 -32.70
N PRO A 34 -28.24 30.15 -32.98
CA PRO A 34 -27.12 31.09 -33.14
C PRO A 34 -27.18 31.99 -34.38
N ASN A 35 -28.15 31.80 -35.30
CA ASN A 35 -28.27 32.58 -36.53
C ASN A 35 -29.51 33.49 -36.60
N ARG A 36 -30.19 33.75 -35.48
CA ARG A 36 -31.38 34.62 -35.46
C ARG A 36 -31.04 35.96 -34.83
N SER A 37 -30.81 36.97 -35.66
CA SER A 37 -30.59 38.37 -35.27
C SER A 37 -31.89 39.14 -35.03
N ASP A 38 -32.90 38.47 -34.47
CA ASP A 38 -34.12 39.12 -33.98
C ASP A 38 -34.11 38.96 -32.46
N PRO A 39 -34.33 40.04 -31.68
CA PRO A 39 -34.51 39.89 -30.25
C PRO A 39 -35.68 38.92 -30.00
N PRO A 40 -35.56 37.98 -29.04
CA PRO A 40 -36.65 37.09 -28.71
C PRO A 40 -37.87 37.96 -28.40
N TRP A 41 -38.98 37.68 -29.06
CA TRP A 41 -40.22 38.46 -28.98
C TRP A 41 -40.79 38.60 -27.54
N TYR A 42 -40.19 37.86 -26.60
CA TYR A 42 -40.44 37.91 -25.16
C TYR A 42 -39.68 39.01 -24.41
N LEU A 43 -38.70 39.69 -25.01
CA LEU A 43 -37.95 40.80 -24.37
C LEU A 43 -38.59 42.18 -24.62
N GLN A 44 -39.64 42.29 -25.44
CA GLN A 44 -40.35 43.54 -25.73
C GLN A 44 -41.74 43.64 -25.09
N GLN A 45 -42.14 42.65 -24.30
CA GLN A 45 -43.38 42.64 -23.52
C GLN A 45 -42.99 42.17 -22.11
N ALA A 46 -43.29 42.81 -20.99
CA ALA A 46 -43.95 44.03 -20.67
C ALA A 46 -43.52 44.29 -19.20
N THR A 47 -43.37 45.54 -18.77
CA THR A 47 -43.86 45.86 -17.42
C THR A 47 -45.34 45.48 -17.43
N PRO A 48 -45.81 44.45 -16.72
CA PRO A 48 -47.23 44.13 -16.77
C PRO A 48 -47.91 45.13 -15.84
N THR A 49 -48.39 46.24 -16.39
CA THR A 49 -49.68 46.76 -15.94
C THR A 49 -50.71 45.70 -16.32
N MET A 50 -50.88 44.71 -15.45
CA MET A 50 -51.84 43.61 -15.62
C MET A 50 -53.24 44.23 -15.84
N PRO A 51 -54.04 43.75 -16.81
CA PRO A 51 -55.43 44.14 -16.90
C PRO A 51 -56.16 43.70 -15.63
N ALA A 52 -57.02 44.55 -15.08
CA ALA A 52 -57.73 44.31 -13.82
C ALA A 52 -58.52 42.97 -13.80
N GLU A 53 -58.84 42.41 -14.96
CA GLU A 53 -59.52 41.13 -15.11
C GLU A 53 -58.62 39.89 -14.89
N GLU A 54 -57.33 39.93 -15.26
CA GLU A 54 -56.39 38.83 -14.98
C GLU A 54 -56.05 38.75 -13.49
N THR A 55 -55.88 39.91 -12.84
CA THR A 55 -55.74 39.96 -11.37
C THR A 55 -56.99 39.49 -10.64
N GLY A 56 -58.18 39.71 -11.22
CA GLY A 56 -59.44 39.20 -10.69
C GLY A 56 -59.58 37.69 -10.85
N PHE A 57 -59.13 37.15 -11.99
CA PHE A 57 -59.10 35.71 -12.25
C PHE A 57 -58.08 34.99 -11.38
N GLU A 58 -56.89 35.55 -11.21
CA GLU A 58 -55.90 35.05 -10.24
C GLU A 58 -56.46 35.08 -8.82
N ALA A 59 -57.08 36.19 -8.39
CA ALA A 59 -57.70 36.27 -7.06
C ALA A 59 -58.85 35.24 -6.88
N PHE A 60 -59.61 34.95 -7.94
CA PHE A 60 -60.64 33.90 -7.92
C PHE A 60 -60.04 32.50 -7.80
N ILE A 61 -59.01 32.19 -8.58
CA ILE A 61 -58.26 30.93 -8.48
C ILE A 61 -57.62 30.80 -7.09
N GLU A 62 -57.10 31.89 -6.54
CA GLU A 62 -56.52 31.93 -5.19
C GLU A 62 -57.57 31.79 -4.08
N SER A 63 -58.83 32.14 -4.35
CA SER A 63 -59.93 31.93 -3.41
C SER A 63 -60.37 30.46 -3.32
N GLN A 64 -59.97 29.62 -4.28
CA GLN A 64 -60.38 28.22 -4.33
C GLN A 64 -59.65 27.41 -3.23
N PRO A 65 -60.38 26.73 -2.32
CA PRO A 65 -59.78 26.12 -1.13
C PRO A 65 -58.79 25.00 -1.44
N GLN A 66 -58.99 24.28 -2.55
CA GLN A 66 -58.08 23.22 -3.01
C GLN A 66 -56.71 23.79 -3.40
N ILE A 67 -56.68 24.95 -4.06
CA ILE A 67 -55.46 25.61 -4.51
C ILE A 67 -54.72 26.24 -3.31
N GLN A 68 -55.46 26.79 -2.35
CA GLN A 68 -54.88 27.25 -1.08
C GLN A 68 -54.22 26.12 -0.31
N GLN A 69 -54.88 24.95 -0.19
CA GLN A 69 -54.33 23.77 0.48
C GLN A 69 -53.05 23.29 -0.21
N LEU A 70 -53.07 23.18 -1.54
CA LEU A 70 -51.91 22.75 -2.32
C LEU A 70 -50.75 23.75 -2.19
N ARG A 71 -51.04 25.06 -2.18
CA ARG A 71 -50.04 26.11 -1.97
C ARG A 71 -49.44 26.04 -0.56
N GLN A 72 -50.26 25.87 0.47
CA GLN A 72 -49.79 25.69 1.85
C GLN A 72 -48.91 24.44 1.98
N GLU A 73 -49.30 23.33 1.34
CA GLU A 73 -48.50 22.12 1.31
C GLU A 73 -47.17 22.34 0.58
N SER A 74 -47.18 23.01 -0.57
CA SER A 74 -45.96 23.32 -1.33
C SER A 74 -45.00 24.20 -0.51
N GLN A 75 -45.52 25.22 0.19
CA GLN A 75 -44.73 26.08 1.08
C GLN A 75 -44.15 25.28 2.25
N ARG A 76 -44.93 24.35 2.82
CA ARG A 76 -44.44 23.45 3.87
C ARG A 76 -43.30 22.57 3.38
N LEU A 77 -43.44 21.98 2.19
CA LEU A 77 -42.40 21.14 1.59
C LEU A 77 -41.14 21.92 1.26
N LEU A 78 -41.27 23.16 0.76
CA LEU A 78 -40.13 24.05 0.53
C LEU A 78 -39.37 24.35 1.83
N LYS A 79 -40.07 24.74 2.90
CA LYS A 79 -39.46 24.97 4.22
C LYS A 79 -38.76 23.71 4.74
N GLN A 80 -39.38 22.54 4.63
CA GLN A 80 -38.75 21.28 5.02
C GLN A 80 -37.51 20.95 4.18
N ASN A 81 -37.50 21.32 2.90
CA ASN A 81 -36.33 21.14 2.04
C ASN A 81 -35.20 22.10 2.44
N GLU A 82 -35.50 23.36 2.70
CA GLU A 82 -34.55 24.36 3.20
C GLU A 82 -33.93 23.94 4.55
N GLU A 83 -34.74 23.42 5.48
CA GLU A 83 -34.27 22.85 6.75
C GLU A 83 -33.35 21.65 6.53
N LYS A 84 -33.70 20.73 5.62
CA LYS A 84 -32.83 19.59 5.28
C LYS A 84 -31.54 20.03 4.61
N ALA A 85 -31.59 21.02 3.72
CA ALA A 85 -30.43 21.57 3.04
C ALA A 85 -29.49 22.24 4.04
N SER A 86 -30.00 23.07 4.95
CA SER A 86 -29.19 23.70 6.01
C SER A 86 -28.58 22.67 6.95
N ARG A 87 -29.31 21.61 7.31
CA ARG A 87 -28.78 20.51 8.11
C ARG A 87 -27.67 19.74 7.37
N ASN A 88 -27.82 19.49 6.08
CA ASN A 88 -26.77 18.86 5.29
C ASN A 88 -25.52 19.75 5.20
N MET A 89 -25.70 21.05 5.00
CA MET A 89 -24.59 22.03 4.93
C MET A 89 -23.83 22.12 6.27
N THR A 90 -24.53 22.04 7.40
CA THR A 90 -23.87 22.01 8.72
C THR A 90 -23.10 20.72 8.99
N MET A 91 -23.54 19.59 8.44
CA MET A 91 -22.86 18.29 8.59
C MET A 91 -21.69 18.09 7.63
N GLN A 92 -21.73 18.73 6.45
CA GLN A 92 -20.71 18.64 5.41
C GLN A 92 -19.25 18.78 5.93
N PRO A 93 -18.88 19.81 6.70
CA PRO A 93 -17.49 19.99 7.12
C PRO A 93 -16.98 18.85 8.01
N GLY A 94 -17.84 18.29 8.88
CA GLY A 94 -17.47 17.16 9.72
C GLY A 94 -17.25 15.87 8.92
N LEU A 95 -18.11 15.64 7.91
CA LEU A 95 -17.97 14.49 7.01
C LEU A 95 -16.75 14.61 6.10
N GLU A 96 -16.44 15.82 5.62
CA GLU A 96 -15.23 16.09 4.84
C GLU A 96 -13.96 15.91 5.68
N ALA A 97 -13.96 16.38 6.93
CA ALA A 97 -12.86 16.16 7.86
C ALA A 97 -12.61 14.66 8.09
N LEU A 98 -13.66 13.89 8.39
CA LEU A 98 -13.56 12.44 8.58
C LEU A 98 -13.11 11.71 7.30
N ARG A 99 -13.61 12.14 6.14
CA ARG A 99 -13.19 11.60 4.84
C ARG A 99 -11.70 11.85 4.60
N ASN A 100 -11.21 13.03 4.92
CA ASN A 100 -9.80 13.37 4.75
C ASN A 100 -8.92 12.56 5.72
N GLU A 101 -9.34 12.40 6.97
CA GLU A 101 -8.62 11.60 7.97
C GLU A 101 -8.55 10.12 7.54
N THR A 102 -9.68 9.53 7.15
CA THR A 102 -9.72 8.14 6.68
C THR A 102 -8.88 7.93 5.42
N GLN A 103 -8.88 8.89 4.50
CA GLN A 103 -8.01 8.86 3.32
C GLN A 103 -6.53 8.89 3.73
N GLN A 104 -6.14 9.77 4.65
CA GLN A 104 -4.74 9.86 5.13
C GLN A 104 -4.29 8.57 5.83
N LEU A 105 -5.15 7.99 6.67
CA LEU A 105 -4.86 6.72 7.35
C LEU A 105 -4.73 5.57 6.34
N TYR A 106 -5.60 5.53 5.33
CA TYR A 106 -5.54 4.54 4.27
C TYR A 106 -4.26 4.69 3.44
N ASP A 107 -3.91 5.91 3.04
CA ASP A 107 -2.67 6.18 2.29
C ASP A 107 -1.42 5.79 3.09
N ARG A 108 -1.44 6.03 4.41
CA ARG A 108 -0.37 5.60 5.31
C ARG A 108 -0.28 4.07 5.41
N ALA A 109 -1.41 3.39 5.56
CA ALA A 109 -1.44 1.93 5.58
C ALA A 109 -0.93 1.34 4.26
N ARG A 110 -1.31 1.92 3.12
CA ARG A 110 -0.81 1.51 1.80
C ARG A 110 0.69 1.72 1.64
N LYS A 111 1.24 2.81 2.16
CA LYS A 111 2.70 3.02 2.19
C LYS A 111 3.40 1.92 2.98
N TYR A 112 2.92 1.60 4.18
CA TYR A 112 3.49 0.51 4.97
C TYR A 112 3.34 -0.87 4.32
N GLU A 113 2.22 -1.13 3.65
CA GLU A 113 2.02 -2.37 2.88
C GLU A 113 3.05 -2.49 1.73
N GLN A 114 3.38 -1.37 1.07
CA GLN A 114 4.42 -1.34 0.04
C GLN A 114 5.84 -1.49 0.60
N GLU A 115 6.11 -0.93 1.78
CA GLU A 115 7.41 -1.01 2.46
C GLU A 115 7.67 -2.38 3.12
N TRP A 116 6.60 -3.07 3.56
CA TRP A 116 6.65 -4.37 4.22
C TRP A 116 7.49 -5.44 3.51
N PRO A 117 7.33 -5.72 2.20
CA PRO A 117 8.12 -6.75 1.54
C PRO A 117 9.62 -6.44 1.54
N LEU A 118 10.00 -5.17 1.53
CA LEU A 118 11.40 -4.76 1.57
C LEU A 118 12.01 -5.06 2.93
N LEU A 119 11.29 -4.69 4.01
CA LEU A 119 11.71 -4.95 5.38
C LEU A 119 11.71 -6.45 5.71
N ASP A 120 10.70 -7.20 5.24
CA ASP A 120 10.63 -8.65 5.38
C ASP A 120 11.79 -9.35 4.65
N ASN A 121 12.15 -8.87 3.46
CA ASN A 121 13.33 -9.39 2.74
C ASN A 121 14.63 -9.11 3.50
N GLN A 122 14.82 -7.90 4.02
CA GLN A 122 15.99 -7.56 4.84
C GLN A 122 16.06 -8.44 6.10
N MET A 123 14.93 -8.64 6.77
CA MET A 123 14.82 -9.53 7.93
C MET A 123 15.19 -10.97 7.54
N LYS A 124 14.59 -11.51 6.48
CA LYS A 124 14.90 -12.84 5.96
C LYS A 124 16.38 -12.98 5.60
N GLU A 125 16.99 -11.97 4.99
CA GLU A 125 18.42 -11.98 4.67
C GLU A 125 19.32 -11.97 5.91
N ALA A 126 18.96 -11.19 6.93
CA ALA A 126 19.67 -11.22 8.21
C ALA A 126 19.54 -12.61 8.87
N TYR A 127 18.33 -13.19 8.89
CA TYR A 127 18.08 -14.51 9.48
C TYR A 127 18.68 -15.67 8.68
N LYS A 128 18.85 -15.54 7.35
CA LYS A 128 19.48 -16.61 6.53
C LYS A 128 20.85 -17.04 7.10
N ARG A 129 21.62 -16.11 7.67
CA ARG A 129 22.93 -16.41 8.27
C ARG A 129 22.84 -17.24 9.55
N PHE A 130 21.75 -17.05 10.28
CA PHE A 130 21.47 -17.75 11.54
C PHE A 130 20.53 -18.94 11.36
N SER A 131 20.12 -19.25 10.12
CA SER A 131 19.38 -20.47 9.82
C SER A 131 20.17 -21.68 10.30
N PRO A 132 19.53 -22.67 10.97
CA PRO A 132 20.21 -23.88 11.41
C PRO A 132 20.98 -24.58 10.28
N SER A 133 20.46 -24.53 9.06
CA SER A 133 21.11 -25.07 7.86
C SER A 133 22.42 -24.34 7.52
N THR A 134 22.42 -23.01 7.51
CA THR A 134 23.60 -22.18 7.26
C THR A 134 24.63 -22.34 8.37
N LEU A 135 24.20 -22.39 9.63
CA LEU A 135 25.11 -22.62 10.76
C LEU A 135 25.79 -24.00 10.65
N LEU A 136 25.04 -25.06 10.33
CA LEU A 136 25.61 -26.39 10.08
C LEU A 136 26.58 -26.39 8.90
N PHE A 137 26.24 -25.70 7.80
CA PHE A 137 27.12 -25.54 6.65
C PHE A 137 28.42 -24.81 7.03
N THR A 138 28.34 -23.73 7.80
CA THR A 138 29.54 -23.01 8.26
C THR A 138 30.39 -23.86 9.20
N LEU A 139 29.76 -24.66 10.06
CA LEU A 139 30.46 -25.58 10.96
C LEU A 139 31.22 -26.65 10.17
N THR A 140 30.57 -27.31 9.22
CA THR A 140 31.19 -28.32 8.35
C THR A 140 32.30 -27.73 7.50
N GLN A 141 32.09 -26.55 6.90
CA GLN A 141 33.14 -25.83 6.17
C GLN A 141 34.33 -25.50 7.06
N SER A 142 34.09 -25.05 8.30
CA SER A 142 35.16 -24.73 9.25
C SER A 142 35.95 -25.97 9.69
N ALA A 143 35.30 -27.14 9.75
CA ALA A 143 35.97 -28.41 10.01
C ALA A 143 36.84 -28.83 8.82
N GLY A 144 36.32 -28.70 7.59
CA GLY A 144 37.11 -28.92 6.36
C GLY A 144 38.36 -28.04 6.29
N LYS A 145 38.23 -26.73 6.55
CA LYS A 145 39.38 -25.82 6.60
C LYS A 145 40.44 -26.22 7.63
N LEU A 146 40.01 -26.68 8.81
CA LEU A 146 40.95 -27.17 9.83
C LEU A 146 41.67 -28.46 9.40
N HIS A 147 40.96 -29.33 8.68
CA HIS A 147 41.56 -30.53 8.10
C HIS A 147 42.64 -30.14 7.09
N ASP A 148 42.30 -29.31 6.11
CA ASP A 148 43.23 -28.84 5.07
C ASP A 148 44.45 -28.12 5.69
N GLN A 149 44.24 -27.28 6.71
CA GLN A 149 45.32 -26.62 7.44
C GLN A 149 46.22 -27.62 8.18
N SER A 150 45.64 -28.66 8.78
CA SER A 150 46.42 -29.69 9.46
C SER A 150 47.22 -30.57 8.49
N GLU A 151 46.66 -30.86 7.31
CA GLU A 151 47.36 -31.59 6.24
C GLU A 151 48.49 -30.73 5.65
N SER A 152 48.22 -29.47 5.34
CA SER A 152 49.25 -28.53 4.85
C SER A 152 50.41 -28.39 5.84
N LEU A 153 50.11 -28.28 7.13
CA LEU A 153 51.13 -28.23 8.20
C LEU A 153 51.94 -29.54 8.25
N ALA A 154 51.28 -30.70 8.11
CA ALA A 154 51.95 -32.00 8.07
C ALA A 154 52.85 -32.17 6.84
N SER A 155 52.38 -31.76 5.65
CA SER A 155 53.16 -31.78 4.41
C SER A 155 54.39 -30.87 4.51
N ALA A 156 54.21 -29.63 5.00
CA ALA A 156 55.30 -28.69 5.20
C ALA A 156 56.36 -29.26 6.15
N PHE A 157 55.95 -29.91 7.24
CA PHE A 157 56.85 -30.57 8.18
C PHE A 157 57.58 -31.79 7.56
N ALA A 158 56.88 -32.59 6.75
CA ALA A 158 57.46 -33.75 6.07
C ALA A 158 58.50 -33.34 5.01
N GLU A 159 58.24 -32.25 4.30
CA GLU A 159 59.12 -31.65 3.29
C GLU A 159 60.23 -30.78 3.91
N GLY A 160 60.20 -30.55 5.23
CA GLY A 160 61.18 -29.73 5.94
C GLY A 160 61.08 -28.23 5.65
N LEU A 161 59.94 -27.75 5.18
CA LEU A 161 59.71 -26.32 4.97
C LEU A 161 59.55 -25.58 6.30
N PRO A 162 59.91 -24.27 6.34
CA PRO A 162 59.66 -23.44 7.50
C PRO A 162 58.17 -23.41 7.86
N LEU A 163 57.84 -23.78 9.09
CA LEU A 163 56.50 -23.61 9.65
C LEU A 163 56.24 -22.10 9.79
N GLU A 164 55.25 -21.55 9.08
CA GLU A 164 54.92 -20.12 9.11
C GLU A 164 54.67 -19.62 10.55
N SER A 165 55.73 -19.04 11.13
CA SER A 165 55.74 -18.15 12.27
C SER A 165 57.15 -17.56 12.30
N GLY A 166 57.26 -16.30 11.90
CA GLY A 166 58.54 -15.67 11.60
C GLY A 166 59.60 -15.86 12.68
N ALA A 167 60.63 -16.64 12.36
CA ALA A 167 62.01 -16.45 12.76
C ALA A 167 62.83 -17.61 12.18
N ALA A 168 63.86 -17.25 11.41
CA ALA A 168 65.06 -18.02 11.06
C ALA A 168 64.87 -19.49 10.66
N THR A 169 65.14 -19.77 9.40
CA THR A 169 65.55 -21.09 8.90
C THR A 169 66.64 -21.68 9.82
N PRO A 170 66.45 -22.86 10.44
CA PRO A 170 67.56 -23.71 10.79
C PRO A 170 67.60 -24.82 9.75
N THR A 171 68.66 -24.82 8.97
CA THR A 171 69.16 -26.02 8.31
C THR A 171 69.55 -27.03 9.40
N GLY A 172 68.56 -27.76 9.91
CA GLY A 172 68.72 -28.66 11.05
C GLY A 172 67.35 -28.93 11.67
N ARG A 173 67.01 -30.21 11.84
CA ARG A 173 65.80 -30.65 12.52
C ARG A 173 65.96 -30.36 14.01
N ASP A 174 65.80 -29.10 14.39
CA ASP A 174 65.95 -28.66 15.77
C ASP A 174 64.82 -29.25 16.61
N ALA A 175 65.16 -29.79 17.78
CA ALA A 175 64.19 -30.41 18.71
C ALA A 175 63.03 -29.47 19.08
N ASP A 176 63.28 -28.16 19.05
CA ASP A 176 62.28 -27.12 19.28
C ASP A 176 61.29 -26.97 18.09
N GLY A 177 61.74 -27.21 16.85
CA GLY A 177 60.89 -27.27 15.66
C GLY A 177 59.92 -28.45 15.70
N ASP A 178 60.41 -29.62 16.13
CA ASP A 178 59.59 -30.82 16.27
C ASP A 178 58.54 -30.65 17.39
N ALA A 179 58.94 -30.09 18.53
CA ALA A 179 58.02 -29.85 19.65
C ALA A 179 56.93 -28.82 19.31
N THR A 180 57.27 -27.78 18.53
CA THR A 180 56.32 -26.76 18.09
C THR A 180 55.35 -27.30 17.03
N PHE A 181 55.83 -28.11 16.09
CA PHE A 181 55.00 -28.87 15.15
C PHE A 181 53.96 -29.71 15.88
N VAL A 182 54.39 -30.62 16.77
CA VAL A 182 53.50 -31.55 17.47
C VAL A 182 52.43 -30.79 18.25
N ARG A 183 52.80 -29.69 18.92
CA ARG A 183 51.86 -28.85 19.66
C ARG A 183 50.79 -28.23 18.76
N ARG A 184 51.18 -27.63 17.63
CA ARG A 184 50.26 -26.98 16.69
C ARG A 184 49.37 -28.00 15.99
N TYR A 185 49.94 -29.09 15.50
CA TYR A 185 49.21 -30.16 14.84
C TYR A 185 48.16 -30.79 15.77
N ARG A 186 48.54 -31.09 17.02
CA ARG A 186 47.62 -31.60 18.04
C ARG A 186 46.48 -30.62 18.33
N ALA A 187 46.77 -29.32 18.43
CA ALA A 187 45.76 -28.30 18.67
C ALA A 187 44.75 -28.21 17.51
N LEU A 188 45.23 -28.22 16.26
CA LEU A 188 44.37 -28.23 15.06
C LEU A 188 43.49 -29.48 15.01
N ARG A 189 44.07 -30.67 15.17
CA ARG A 189 43.32 -31.94 15.14
C ARG A 189 42.31 -32.05 16.27
N THR A 190 42.64 -31.60 17.48
CA THR A 190 41.70 -31.57 18.60
C THR A 190 40.49 -30.71 18.27
N THR A 191 40.72 -29.53 17.68
CA THR A 191 39.63 -28.61 17.29
C THR A 191 38.82 -29.17 16.13
N TYR A 192 39.48 -29.79 15.14
CA TYR A 192 38.83 -30.47 14.02
C TYR A 192 37.88 -31.57 14.52
N HIS A 193 38.37 -32.52 15.32
CA HIS A 193 37.54 -33.63 15.83
C HIS A 193 36.38 -33.14 16.68
N ARG A 194 36.58 -32.10 17.50
CA ARG A 194 35.49 -31.48 18.26
C ARG A 194 34.41 -30.92 17.33
N ARG A 195 34.79 -30.15 16.30
CA ARG A 195 33.83 -29.56 15.34
C ARG A 195 33.15 -30.62 14.48
N ASN A 196 33.89 -31.64 14.04
CA ASN A 196 33.33 -32.74 13.25
C ASN A 196 32.32 -33.56 14.05
N LEU A 197 32.63 -33.90 15.31
CA LEU A 197 31.69 -34.58 16.21
C LEU A 197 30.42 -33.75 16.43
N MET A 198 30.55 -32.44 16.60
CA MET A 198 29.41 -31.52 16.74
C MET A 198 28.58 -31.46 15.46
N ALA A 199 29.23 -31.40 14.29
CA ALA A 199 28.54 -31.42 13.00
C ALA A 199 27.78 -32.74 12.79
N ASP A 200 28.37 -33.89 13.11
CA ASP A 200 27.74 -35.20 13.01
C ASP A 200 26.53 -35.33 13.94
N ARG A 201 26.65 -34.84 15.19
CA ARG A 201 25.54 -34.82 16.15
C ARG A 201 24.41 -33.90 15.71
N TRP A 202 24.74 -32.76 15.12
CA TRP A 202 23.76 -31.85 14.55
C TRP A 202 23.05 -32.50 13.37
N ALA A 203 23.79 -33.08 12.41
CA ALA A 203 23.22 -33.72 11.23
C ALA A 203 22.27 -34.88 11.59
N ARG A 204 22.52 -35.58 12.71
CA ARG A 204 21.64 -36.63 13.23
C ARG A 204 20.41 -36.12 14.00
N GLY A 205 20.25 -34.80 14.14
CA GLY A 205 19.16 -34.20 14.91
C GLY A 205 19.26 -34.41 16.42
N THR A 206 20.42 -34.83 16.94
CA THR A 206 20.63 -35.06 18.37
C THR A 206 20.82 -33.75 19.15
N ILE A 207 21.04 -32.64 18.44
CA ILE A 207 21.13 -31.30 19.02
C ILE A 207 19.77 -30.61 18.88
N THR A 208 19.02 -30.54 19.98
CA THR A 208 17.84 -29.70 20.10
C THR A 208 18.25 -28.34 20.68
N TRP A 209 18.09 -27.28 19.90
CA TRP A 209 18.15 -25.92 20.43
C TRP A 209 16.92 -25.74 21.34
N ARG A 210 17.12 -25.33 22.59
CA ARG A 210 16.01 -24.96 23.47
C ARG A 210 15.60 -23.54 23.10
N ASP A 211 14.35 -23.38 22.72
CA ASP A 211 13.70 -22.07 22.58
C ASP A 211 13.25 -21.61 23.98
N ASP A 212 14.20 -21.18 24.82
CA ASP A 212 13.90 -20.46 26.09
C ASP A 212 14.01 -18.94 25.86
#